data_AF-A0A350KNI2-F1
#
_entry.id   AF-A0A350KNI2-F1
#
_cell.length_a   1.000
_cell.length_b   1.000
_cell.length_c   1.000
_cell.angle_alpha   90.00
_cell.angle_beta   90.00
_cell.angle_gamma   90.00
#
_symmetry.space_group_name_H-M   'P 1'
#
loop_
_entity.id
_entity.type
_entity.pdbx_description
1 polymer ?
#
loop_
_entity_poly.entity_id
_entity_poly.type
_entity_poly.pdbx_seq_one_letter_code
_entity_poly.pdbx_strand_id
1 'polypeptide(L)'
;MKYEKPCNETDPNAGYKDFNLETGEPGSIPPAAAIEMPQREIVAAIVAAGLVPSGEDGGQLAQAIATNIGNAVSPLAPKAMFQVVSALPASPDPDVYYFIPE
;
A
#
# COMPACT_ATOMS: atom_id res chain seq x y z
N MET A 1 -2.31 -11.69 -0.15
CA MET A 1 -1.92 -13.08 0.06
C MET A 1 -3.12 -13.99 0.36
N LYS A 2 -3.09 -15.26 -0.07
CA LYS A 2 -4.01 -16.31 0.41
C LYS A 2 -3.57 -16.83 1.79
N TYR A 3 -4.51 -16.95 2.73
CA TYR A 3 -4.23 -17.50 4.05
C TYR A 3 -3.73 -18.95 3.99
N GLU A 4 -2.73 -19.27 4.80
CA GLU A 4 -2.15 -20.61 4.95
C GLU A 4 -2.25 -21.05 6.42
N LYS A 5 -3.02 -22.11 6.67
CA LYS A 5 -3.27 -22.67 8.01
C LYS A 5 -2.00 -23.30 8.62
N PRO A 6 -1.92 -23.47 9.95
CA PRO A 6 -0.85 -24.26 10.57
C PRO A 6 -0.77 -25.70 10.02
N CYS A 7 0.46 -26.24 9.91
CA CYS A 7 0.67 -27.60 9.44
C CYS A 7 0.03 -28.65 10.36
N ASN A 8 -0.05 -28.37 11.66
CA ASN A 8 -0.58 -29.26 12.69
C ASN A 8 -2.09 -29.08 12.97
N GLU A 9 -2.83 -28.35 12.13
CA GLU A 9 -4.27 -28.14 12.27
C GLU A 9 -5.04 -28.77 11.09
N THR A 10 -6.28 -29.22 11.29
CA THR A 10 -7.13 -29.77 10.21
C THR A 10 -8.17 -28.79 9.70
N ASP A 11 -8.60 -27.83 10.53
CA ASP A 11 -9.51 -26.77 10.11
C ASP A 11 -8.78 -25.80 9.15
N PRO A 12 -9.29 -25.59 7.92
CA PRO A 12 -8.71 -24.65 6.97
C PRO A 12 -8.62 -23.20 7.46
N ASN A 13 -9.39 -22.82 8.48
CA ASN A 13 -9.43 -21.47 9.05
C ASN A 13 -8.88 -21.40 10.48
N ALA A 14 -8.27 -22.47 11.00
CA ALA A 14 -7.69 -22.47 12.35
C ALA A 14 -6.60 -21.40 12.48
N GLY A 15 -6.71 -20.57 13.52
CA GLY A 15 -5.70 -19.56 13.83
C GLY A 15 -4.37 -20.16 14.32
N TYR A 16 -3.31 -19.34 14.22
CA TYR A 16 -2.02 -19.64 14.82
C TYR A 16 -2.09 -19.48 16.34
N LYS A 17 -1.45 -20.42 17.06
CA LYS A 17 -1.37 -20.45 18.51
C LYS A 17 0.09 -20.49 18.93
N ASP A 18 0.43 -19.77 19.98
CA ASP A 18 1.75 -19.85 20.59
C ASP A 18 1.88 -21.12 21.44
N PHE A 19 3.11 -21.44 21.82
CA PHE A 19 3.36 -22.48 22.82
C PHE A 19 2.75 -22.06 24.16
N ASN A 20 1.97 -22.93 24.78
CA ASN A 20 1.45 -22.69 26.11
C ASN A 20 2.42 -23.23 27.18
N LEU A 21 3.09 -22.33 27.89
CA LEU A 21 4.08 -22.69 28.93
C LEU A 21 3.46 -23.38 30.15
N GLU A 22 2.19 -23.11 30.46
CA GLU A 22 1.51 -23.66 31.65
C GLU A 22 1.02 -25.09 31.41
N THR A 23 0.48 -25.36 30.23
CA THR A 23 -0.10 -26.68 29.87
C THR A 23 0.88 -27.58 29.11
N GLY A 24 1.98 -27.02 28.59
CA GLY A 24 2.92 -27.73 27.72
C GLY A 24 2.37 -28.02 26.32
N GLU A 25 1.26 -27.40 25.93
CA GLU A 25 0.68 -27.59 24.62
C GLU A 25 1.56 -26.96 23.53
N PRO A 26 1.91 -27.71 22.48
CA PRO A 26 2.76 -27.21 21.41
C PRO A 26 2.07 -26.09 20.62
N GLY A 27 2.85 -25.09 20.22
CA GLY A 27 2.36 -24.03 19.33
C GLY A 27 2.12 -24.52 17.90
N SER A 28 1.58 -23.63 17.08
CA SER A 28 1.37 -23.85 15.66
C SER A 28 2.68 -24.00 14.89
N ILE A 29 2.69 -24.91 13.91
CA ILE A 29 3.80 -25.08 12.97
C ILE A 29 3.48 -24.28 11.70
N PRO A 30 4.17 -23.15 11.43
CA PRO A 30 3.92 -22.37 10.23
C PRO A 30 4.41 -23.08 8.96
N PRO A 31 3.57 -23.21 7.92
CA PRO A 31 4.03 -23.61 6.60
C PRO A 31 4.90 -22.50 6.01
N ALA A 32 5.89 -22.87 5.19
CA ALA A 32 6.79 -21.90 4.56
C ALA A 32 6.04 -20.81 3.77
N ALA A 33 4.95 -21.18 3.09
CA ALA A 33 4.11 -20.27 2.31
C ALA A 33 3.50 -19.14 3.17
N ALA A 34 3.21 -19.38 4.45
CA ALA A 34 2.70 -18.36 5.38
C ALA A 34 3.70 -17.21 5.60
N ILE A 35 4.99 -17.48 5.41
CA ILE A 35 6.09 -16.53 5.65
C ILE A 35 6.64 -15.97 4.34
N GLU A 36 6.79 -16.80 3.32
CA GLU A 36 7.40 -16.41 2.05
C GLU A 36 6.49 -15.51 1.21
N MET A 37 5.19 -15.78 1.18
CA MET A 37 4.26 -15.00 0.35
C MET A 37 4.12 -13.54 0.78
N PRO A 38 3.97 -13.20 2.08
CA PRO A 38 4.00 -11.79 2.50
C PRO A 38 5.28 -11.08 2.09
N GLN A 39 6.44 -11.74 2.22
CA GLN A 39 7.73 -11.17 1.82
C GLN A 39 7.77 -10.89 0.32
N ARG A 40 7.29 -11.82 -0.51
CA ARG A 40 7.20 -11.62 -1.97
C ARG A 40 6.25 -10.51 -2.36
N GLU A 41 5.12 -10.36 -1.65
CA GLU A 41 4.19 -9.24 -1.86
C GLU A 41 4.83 -7.89 -1.52
N ILE A 42 5.59 -7.82 -0.42
CA ILE A 42 6.35 -6.62 -0.04
C ILE A 42 7.40 -6.27 -1.10
N VAL A 43 8.19 -7.27 -1.54
CA VAL A 43 9.19 -7.08 -2.61
C VAL A 43 8.52 -6.59 -3.90
N ALA A 44 7.38 -7.16 -4.28
CA ALA A 44 6.64 -6.73 -5.46
C ALA A 44 6.17 -5.28 -5.35
N ALA A 45 5.68 -4.85 -4.18
CA ALA A 45 5.28 -3.46 -3.95
C ALA A 45 6.46 -2.48 -4.07
N ILE A 46 7.63 -2.86 -3.53
CA ILE A 46 8.87 -2.08 -3.60
C ILE A 46 9.34 -1.93 -5.05
N VAL A 47 9.38 -3.03 -5.81
CA VAL A 47 9.77 -3.02 -7.22
C VAL A 47 8.79 -2.20 -8.06
N ALA A 48 7.48 -2.30 -7.79
CA ALA A 48 6.46 -1.50 -8.49
C ALA A 48 6.64 0.01 -8.29
N ALA A 49 7.17 0.42 -7.13
CA ALA A 49 7.53 1.80 -6.85
C ALA A 49 8.84 2.26 -7.52
N GLY A 50 9.51 1.39 -8.29
CA GLY A 50 10.80 1.68 -8.91
C GLY A 50 11.98 1.67 -7.94
N LEU A 51 11.80 1.11 -6.73
CA LEU A 51 12.83 0.99 -5.72
C LEU A 51 13.55 -0.37 -5.83
N VAL A 52 14.80 -0.43 -5.40
CA VAL A 52 15.57 -1.69 -5.31
C VAL A 52 15.40 -2.27 -3.90
N PRO A 53 14.88 -3.50 -3.74
CA PRO A 53 14.76 -4.13 -2.43
C PRO A 53 16.10 -4.25 -1.70
N SER A 54 16.11 -3.94 -0.41
CA SER A 54 17.27 -4.01 0.48
C SER A 54 16.88 -4.65 1.79
N GLY A 55 17.73 -5.57 2.29
CA GLY A 55 17.57 -6.14 3.63
C GLY A 55 18.00 -5.21 4.76
N GLU A 56 18.58 -4.05 4.44
CA GLU A 56 19.12 -3.09 5.41
C GLU A 56 18.18 -1.90 5.65
N ASP A 57 17.17 -1.70 4.79
CA ASP A 57 16.21 -0.60 4.91
C ASP A 57 14.83 -1.13 5.30
N GLY A 58 14.49 -1.01 6.58
CA GLY A 58 13.16 -1.37 7.10
C GLY A 58 12.04 -0.42 6.68
N GLY A 59 12.35 0.71 6.04
CA GLY A 59 11.39 1.73 5.60
C GLY A 59 10.86 1.55 4.18
N GLN A 60 11.40 0.61 3.40
CA GLN A 60 11.11 0.52 1.97
C GLN A 60 9.65 0.27 1.64
N LEU A 61 8.92 -0.50 2.46
CA LEU A 61 7.49 -0.72 2.23
C LEU A 61 6.69 0.59 2.34
N ALA A 62 7.01 1.43 3.34
CA ALA A 62 6.33 2.71 3.52
C ALA A 62 6.65 3.68 2.36
N GLN A 63 7.92 3.74 1.95
CA GLN A 63 8.36 4.53 0.80
C GLN A 63 7.65 4.07 -0.48
N ALA A 64 7.57 2.75 -0.70
CA ALA A 64 6.93 2.17 -1.86
C ALA A 64 5.43 2.50 -1.94
N ILE A 65 4.71 2.44 -0.80
CA ILE A 65 3.31 2.84 -0.74
C ILE A 65 3.14 4.31 -1.11
N ALA A 66 3.93 5.20 -0.52
CA ALA A 66 3.86 6.64 -0.82
C ALA A 66 4.14 6.94 -2.30
N THR A 67 5.20 6.33 -2.87
CA THR A 67 5.56 6.48 -4.28
C THR A 67 4.48 5.92 -5.21
N ASN A 68 3.96 4.73 -4.95
CA ASN A 68 2.91 4.14 -5.77
C ASN A 68 1.62 4.97 -5.78
N ILE A 69 1.22 5.51 -4.63
CA ILE A 69 0.09 6.44 -4.53
C ILE A 69 0.39 7.71 -5.32
N GLY A 70 1.58 8.30 -5.13
CA GLY A 70 2.04 9.47 -5.88
C GLY A 70 1.94 9.25 -7.39
N ASN A 71 2.50 8.14 -7.88
CA ASN A 71 2.46 7.77 -9.30
C ASN A 71 1.03 7.61 -9.83
N ALA A 72 0.11 7.07 -9.02
CA ALA A 72 -1.29 6.91 -9.41
C ALA A 72 -2.05 8.25 -9.48
N VAL A 73 -1.71 9.23 -8.63
CA VAL A 73 -2.43 10.52 -8.56
C VAL A 73 -1.78 11.65 -9.38
N SER A 74 -0.49 11.58 -9.68
CA SER A 74 0.20 12.60 -10.49
C SER A 74 -0.49 12.89 -11.83
N PRO A 75 -1.05 11.92 -12.58
CA PRO A 75 -1.81 12.19 -13.80
C PRO A 75 -3.17 12.89 -13.57
N LEU A 76 -3.69 12.87 -12.35
CA LEU A 76 -4.98 13.48 -12.01
C LEU A 76 -4.86 14.98 -11.77
N ALA A 77 -3.70 15.47 -11.30
CA ALA A 77 -3.50 16.89 -11.04
C ALA A 77 -3.68 17.76 -12.30
N PRO A 78 -3.08 17.44 -13.47
CA PRO A 78 -3.35 18.16 -14.71
C PRO A 78 -4.82 18.10 -15.16
N LYS A 79 -5.50 16.97 -14.93
CA LYS A 79 -6.92 16.78 -15.30
C LYS A 79 -7.85 17.63 -14.43
N ALA A 80 -7.57 17.74 -13.14
CA ALA A 80 -8.29 18.60 -12.22
C ALA A 80 -8.12 20.09 -12.59
N MET A 81 -6.89 20.51 -12.90
CA MET A 81 -6.61 21.88 -13.34
C MET A 81 -7.33 22.24 -14.65
N PHE A 82 -7.37 21.33 -15.63
CA PHE A 82 -8.10 21.56 -16.88
C PHE A 82 -9.62 21.72 -16.65
N GLN A 83 -10.22 20.90 -15.78
CA GLN A 83 -11.64 21.02 -15.44
C GLN A 83 -11.98 22.36 -14.80
N VAL A 84 -11.15 22.83 -13.86
CA VAL A 84 -11.32 24.15 -13.24
C VAL A 84 -11.25 25.25 -14.29
N VAL A 85 -10.24 25.25 -15.16
CA VAL A 85 -10.08 26.28 -16.21
C VAL A 85 -11.23 26.26 -17.22
N SER A 86 -11.75 25.09 -17.59
CA SER A 86 -12.90 24.96 -18.49
C SER A 86 -14.24 25.44 -17.88
N ALA A 87 -14.30 25.56 -16.55
CA ALA A 87 -15.46 26.05 -15.83
C ALA A 87 -15.39 27.57 -15.55
N LEU A 88 -14.26 28.23 -15.86
CA LEU A 88 -14.23 29.69 -15.85
C LEU A 88 -15.11 30.22 -16.99
N PRO A 89 -15.94 31.25 -16.74
CA PRO A 89 -16.76 31.84 -17.77
C PRO A 89 -15.88 32.37 -18.91
N ALA A 90 -16.33 32.17 -20.16
CA ALA A 90 -15.57 32.50 -21.38
C ALA A 90 -15.29 34.01 -21.57
N SER A 91 -15.81 34.85 -20.68
CA SER A 91 -15.51 36.27 -20.59
C SER A 91 -15.47 36.63 -19.10
N PRO A 92 -14.48 37.40 -18.62
CA PRO A 92 -14.58 38.02 -17.31
C PRO A 92 -15.83 38.89 -17.32
N ASP A 93 -16.70 38.69 -16.32
CA ASP A 93 -17.78 39.62 -16.05
C ASP A 93 -17.12 40.97 -15.73
N PRO A 94 -17.47 42.08 -16.42
CA PRO A 94 -16.79 43.37 -16.24
C PRO A 94 -16.93 43.94 -14.81
N ASP A 95 -17.82 43.36 -13.99
CA ASP A 95 -18.05 43.75 -12.60
C ASP A 95 -17.32 42.85 -11.58
N VAL A 96 -16.54 41.86 -12.02
CA VAL A 96 -15.76 40.98 -11.13
C VAL A 96 -14.26 41.30 -11.26
N TYR A 97 -13.75 42.06 -10.29
CA TYR A 97 -12.31 42.33 -10.17
C TYR A 97 -11.59 41.07 -9.66
N TYR A 98 -10.87 40.39 -10.55
CA TYR A 98 -9.95 39.33 -10.16
C TYR A 98 -8.64 39.95 -9.64
N PHE A 99 -8.31 39.68 -8.38
CA PHE A 99 -7.02 40.07 -7.81
C PHE A 99 -5.93 39.21 -8.43
N ILE A 100 -5.09 39.79 -9.29
CA ILE A 100 -3.87 39.16 -9.79
C ILE A 100 -2.75 39.58 -8.84
N PRO A 101 -2.23 38.69 -7.98
CA PRO A 101 -1.06 39.02 -7.18
C PRO A 101 0.17 39.16 -8.09
N GLU A 102 1.00 40.19 -7.81
CA GLU A 102 2.31 40.42 -8.46
C GLU A 102 3.32 39.31 -8.19
#